data_AF-A0A536A717-F1
#
_entry.id   AF-A0A536A717-F1
#
_cell.length_a   1.000
_cell.length_b   1.000
_cell.length_c   1.000
_cell.angle_alpha   90.00
_cell.angle_beta   90.00
_cell.angle_gamma   90.00
#
_symmetry.space_group_name_H-M   'P 1'
#
loop_
_entity.id
_entity.type
_entity.pdbx_description
1 polymer ?
#
loop_
_entity_poly.entity_id
_entity_poly.type
_entity_poly.pdbx_seq_one_letter_code
_entity_poly.pdbx_strand_id
1 'polypeptide(L)' 'MRAPDQERRLVTVLFADFVGFTAIADDLDPEELQMLVSGIFEDLAEEALRHDGTIEKFIGDAIFVIFG' A
#
# COMPACT_ATOMS: atom_id res chain seq x y z
N MET A 1 -0.55 -13.92 -27.40
CA MET A 1 -0.82 -13.43 -26.04
C MET A 1 -1.82 -12.30 -26.18
N ARG A 2 -3.05 -12.46 -25.65
CA ARG A 2 -4.08 -11.42 -25.72
C ARG A 2 -3.67 -10.28 -24.77
N ALA A 3 -3.68 -9.03 -25.24
CA ALA A 3 -3.46 -7.89 -24.34
C ALA A 3 -4.52 -7.93 -23.22
N PRO A 4 -4.20 -7.52 -21.98
CA PRO A 4 -5.19 -7.47 -20.93
C PRO A 4 -6.37 -6.59 -21.38
N ASP A 5 -7.59 -7.04 -21.11
CA ASP A 5 -8.78 -6.25 -21.41
C ASP A 5 -8.70 -4.94 -20.61
N GLN A 6 -8.72 -3.81 -21.32
CA GLN A 6 -8.74 -2.48 -20.70
C GLN A 6 -10.18 -2.14 -20.33
N GLU A 7 -10.43 -1.90 -19.06
CA GLU A 7 -11.76 -1.52 -18.54
C GLU A 7 -11.76 -0.05 -18.10
N ARG A 8 -12.87 0.65 -18.37
CA ARG A 8 -13.17 1.96 -17.78
C ARG A 8 -14.28 1.78 -16.75
N ARG A 9 -13.96 2.02 -15.48
CA ARG A 9 -14.89 1.91 -14.35
C ARG A 9 -14.85 3.19 -13.50
N LEU A 10 -15.95 3.50 -12.83
CA LEU A 10 -15.98 4.51 -11.77
C LEU A 10 -15.48 3.86 -10.48
N VAL A 11 -14.38 4.37 -9.92
CA VAL A 11 -13.71 3.80 -8.75
C VAL A 11 -13.44 4.88 -7.71
N THR A 12 -13.21 4.46 -6.47
CA THR A 12 -12.63 5.30 -5.42
C THR A 12 -11.20 4.86 -5.17
N VAL A 13 -10.28 5.80 -5.08
CA VAL A 13 -8.86 5.54 -4.81
C VAL A 13 -8.52 6.05 -3.41
N LEU A 14 -7.90 5.20 -2.60
CA LEU A 14 -7.27 5.57 -1.34
C LEU A 14 -5.76 5.52 -1.51
N PHE A 15 -5.13 6.65 -1.18
CA PHE A 15 -3.69 6.77 -1.05
C PHE A 15 -3.39 7.15 0.39
N ALA A 16 -2.58 6.35 1.08
CA ALA A 16 -2.17 6.60 2.45
C ALA A 16 -0.67 6.44 2.57
N ASP A 17 -0.04 7.29 3.38
CA ASP A 17 1.41 7.40 3.55
C ASP A 17 1.76 7.48 5.03
N PHE A 18 2.92 6.94 5.41
CA PHE A 18 3.33 6.90 6.81
C PHE A 18 3.95 8.21 7.26
N VAL A 19 3.27 8.88 8.19
CA VAL A 19 3.77 10.11 8.79
C VAL A 19 5.07 9.83 9.55
N GLY A 20 6.13 10.56 9.20
CA GLY A 20 7.42 10.49 9.89
C GLY A 20 8.33 9.33 9.47
N PHE A 21 7.94 8.56 8.46
CA PHE A 21 8.74 7.44 7.96
C PHE A 21 10.15 7.82 7.57
N THR A 22 10.34 8.95 6.87
CA THR A 22 11.67 9.41 6.44
C THR A 22 12.63 9.60 7.63
N ALA A 23 12.15 10.17 8.74
CA ALA A 23 12.98 10.37 9.92
C ALA A 23 13.31 9.03 10.62
N ILE A 24 12.35 8.11 10.67
CA ILE A 24 12.55 6.77 11.23
C ILE A 24 13.52 5.96 10.37
N ALA A 25 13.46 6.12 9.04
CA ALA A 25 14.31 5.44 8.08
C ALA A 25 15.78 5.88 8.16
N ASP A 26 16.05 7.11 8.58
CA ASP A 26 17.41 7.62 8.77
C ASP A 26 18.07 7.07 10.06
N ASP A 27 17.27 6.68 11.05
CA ASP A 27 17.75 6.24 12.38
C ASP A 27 17.82 4.71 12.55
N LEU A 28 17.07 3.94 11.75
CA LEU A 28 17.00 2.49 11.84
C LEU A 28 17.93 1.78 10.85
N ASP A 29 18.42 0.61 11.25
CA ASP A 29 19.07 -0.30 10.30
C ASP A 29 18.05 -0.77 9.23
N PRO A 30 18.48 -0.98 7.97
CA PRO A 30 17.58 -1.31 6.87
C PRO A 30 16.69 -2.53 7.13
N GLU A 31 17.22 -3.56 7.78
CA GLU A 31 16.46 -4.76 8.15
C GLU A 31 15.37 -4.47 9.17
N GLU A 32 15.64 -3.61 10.16
CA GLU A 32 14.67 -3.21 11.18
C GLU A 32 13.55 -2.36 10.58
N LEU A 33 13.93 -1.41 9.72
CA LEU A 33 12.99 -0.59 8.97
C LEU A 33 12.08 -1.46 8.10
N GLN A 34 12.65 -2.45 7.40
CA GLN A 34 11.88 -3.36 6.55
C GLN A 34 10.87 -4.17 7.36
N MET A 35 11.26 -4.71 8.52
CA MET A 35 10.34 -5.45 9.39
C MET A 35 9.18 -4.57 9.90
N LEU A 36 9.48 -3.33 10.32
CA LEU A 36 8.48 -2.38 10.78
C LEU A 36 7.46 -2.07 9.67
N VAL A 37 7.94 -1.68 8.48
CA VAL A 37 7.10 -1.31 7.34
C VAL A 37 6.24 -2.47 6.88
N SER A 38 6.82 -3.68 6.81
CA SER A 38 6.10 -4.87 6.36
C SER A 38 4.92 -5.18 7.28
N GLY A 39 5.12 -5.11 8.60
CA GLY A 39 4.04 -5.34 9.57
C GLY A 39 2.91 -4.31 9.44
N ILE A 40 3.23 -3.03 9.28
CA ILE A 40 2.18 -2.01 9.12
C ILE A 40 1.45 -2.18 7.78
N PHE A 41 2.16 -2.54 6.71
CA PHE A 41 1.52 -2.83 5.43
C PHE A 41 0.63 -4.06 5.47
N GLU A 42 0.99 -5.09 6.23
CA GLU A 42 0.12 -6.26 6.47
C GLU A 42 -1.18 -5.82 7.17
N ASP A 43 -1.08 -5.03 8.24
CA ASP A 43 -2.27 -4.52 8.96
C ASP A 43 -3.19 -3.67 8.06
N LEU A 44 -2.60 -2.77 7.27
CA LEU A 44 -3.35 -1.94 6.33
C LEU A 44 -3.95 -2.76 5.17
N ALA A 45 -3.23 -3.78 4.71
CA ALA A 45 -3.70 -4.68 3.67
C ALA A 45 -4.91 -5.49 4.15
N GLU A 46 -4.85 -6.04 5.36
CA GLU A 46 -5.97 -6.76 5.96
C GLU A 46 -7.20 -5.86 6.09
N GLU A 47 -7.04 -4.63 6.56
CA GLU A 47 -8.14 -3.68 6.68
C GLU A 47 -8.71 -3.29 5.32
N ALA A 48 -7.87 -3.04 4.31
CA ALA A 48 -8.32 -2.74 2.95
C ALA A 48 -9.13 -3.90 2.36
N LEU A 49 -8.64 -5.13 2.48
CA LEU A 49 -9.31 -6.34 2.02
C LEU A 49 -10.65 -6.56 2.74
N ARG A 50 -10.72 -6.24 4.04
CA ARG A 50 -11.95 -6.33 4.84
C ARG A 50 -13.07 -5.43 4.33
N HIS A 51 -12.73 -4.33 3.65
CA HIS A 51 -13.68 -3.40 3.03
C HIS A 51 -13.77 -3.55 1.50
N ASP A 52 -13.42 -4.73 0.97
CA ASP A 52 -13.46 -5.05 -0.47
C ASP A 52 -12.55 -4.14 -1.32
N GLY A 53 -11.48 -3.60 -0.72
CA GLY A 53 -10.44 -2.86 -1.40
C GLY A 53 -9.47 -3.78 -2.13
N THR A 54 -9.01 -3.35 -3.30
CA THR A 54 -7.93 -4.01 -4.06
C THR A 54 -6.64 -3.22 -3.86
N ILE A 55 -5.62 -3.86 -3.29
CA ILE A 55 -4.29 -3.29 -3.20
C ILE A 55 -3.66 -3.36 -4.58
N GLU A 56 -3.45 -2.21 -5.22
CA GLU A 56 -2.79 -2.18 -6.52
C GLU A 56 -1.28 -2.30 -6.34
N LYS A 57 -0.71 -1.43 -5.49
CA LYS A 57 0.74 -1.38 -5.23
C LYS A 57 1.08 -0.69 -3.92
N PHE A 58 2.30 -0.95 -3.49
CA PHE A 58 3.01 -0.18 -2.47
C PHE A 58 4.02 0.76 -3.16
N ILE A 59 4.17 1.98 -2.67
CA ILE A 59 5.05 3.01 -3.22
C ILE A 59 5.88 3.57 -2.06
N GLY A 60 7.04 2.95 -1.81
CA GLY A 60 7.86 3.29 -0.63
C GLY A 60 7.10 2.93 0.64
N ASP A 61 6.75 3.96 1.41
CA ASP A 61 5.95 3.97 2.63
C ASP A 61 4.44 4.19 2.40
N ALA A 62 4.03 4.39 1.15
CA ALA A 62 2.63 4.58 0.82
C ALA A 62 1.95 3.30 0.29
N ILE A 63 0.65 3.19 0.55
CA ILE A 63 -0.24 2.16 0.00
C ILE A 63 -1.26 2.78 -0.97
N PHE A 64 -1.50 2.09 -2.09
CA PHE A 64 -2.48 2.46 -3.10
C PHE A 64 -3.60 1.40 -3.17
N VAL A 65 -4.81 1.78 -2.77
CA VAL A 65 -5.98 0.90 -2.73
C VAL A 65 -7.09 1.43 -3.64
N ILE A 66 -7.70 0.54 -4.41
CA ILE A 66 -8.83 0.83 -5.29
C ILE A 66 -10.08 0.16 -4.75
N PHE A 67 -11.19 0.89 -4.69
CA PHE A 67 -12.51 0.39 -4.33
C PHE A 67 -13.48 0.59 -5.51
N GLY A 68 -14.26 -0.44 -5.82
CA GLY A 68 -15.26 -0.43 -6.91
C GLY A 68 -14.74 -1.02 -8.21
#